data_AF-A0A1F6W4Y2-F1
#
_entry.id   AF-A0A1F6W4Y2-F1
#
_cell.length_a   1.000
_cell.length_b   1.000
_cell.length_c   1.000
_cell.angle_alpha   90.00
_cell.angle_beta   90.00
_cell.angle_gamma   90.00
#
_symmetry.space_group_name_H-M   'P 1'
#
loop_
_entity.id
_entity.type
_entity.pdbx_description
1 polymer ?
#
loop_
_entity_poly.entity_id
_entity_poly.type
_entity_poly.pdbx_seq_one_letter_code
_entity_poly.pdbx_strand_id
1 'polypeptide(L)'
;MTGKLKQIIKEGLAKLPKEAQDAINSLDWGSIAEEIGKKYLLTESEVNDLQVETFLVLAGIEDWDSYTRNVENQLGTSKNEAEKISEEINQKIFNPIAEKMSKTTKVEETPDISPALDTRFEKVPEETKKIIIESGYHAKLFSIGTDNKLSIPQMGALEKATTGILTGSVHTESFEGKLKETLGLTDEAVKKLATEINDQILRPIRKKMEESSRVNIKIVKPPSPPEAQKAMPELNALELEAPTEKERMESEKDNKIAIQSIINRKLSGLVQTSNIKIKYALDNPPNVPSGVAQQVKTYPPKADPYRLSPEE
;
A
#
# COMPACT_ATOMS: atom_id res chain seq x y z
N MET A 1 -31.73 -21.73 -18.26
CA MET A 1 -32.14 -20.36 -17.86
C MET A 1 -33.63 -20.09 -18.09
N THR A 2 -34.38 -19.85 -17.01
CA THR A 2 -35.82 -19.48 -17.07
C THR A 2 -36.04 -18.11 -17.75
N GLY A 3 -37.22 -17.90 -18.34
CA GLY A 3 -37.55 -16.63 -19.00
C GLY A 3 -37.51 -15.42 -18.07
N LYS A 4 -37.91 -15.60 -16.80
CA LYS A 4 -37.85 -14.56 -15.78
C LYS A 4 -36.41 -14.18 -15.42
N LEU A 5 -35.52 -15.16 -15.27
CA LEU A 5 -34.10 -14.93 -14.99
C LEU A 5 -33.41 -14.18 -16.14
N LYS A 6 -33.69 -14.57 -17.39
CA LYS A 6 -33.20 -13.84 -18.59
C LYS A 6 -33.59 -12.37 -18.57
N GLN A 7 -34.81 -12.06 -18.15
CA GLN A 7 -35.29 -10.68 -18.07
C GLN A 7 -34.56 -9.88 -16.98
N ILE A 8 -34.41 -10.45 -15.78
CA ILE A 8 -33.71 -9.79 -14.66
C ILE A 8 -32.25 -9.48 -15.04
N ILE A 9 -31.56 -10.45 -15.64
CA ILE A 9 -30.18 -10.27 -16.12
C ILE A 9 -30.11 -9.14 -17.16
N LYS A 10 -31.03 -9.14 -18.13
CA LYS A 10 -31.07 -8.10 -19.17
C LYS A 10 -31.31 -6.70 -18.58
N GLU A 11 -32.22 -6.57 -17.63
CA GLU A 11 -32.49 -5.32 -16.93
C GLU A 11 -31.31 -4.86 -16.05
N GLY A 12 -30.58 -5.80 -15.44
CA GLY A 12 -29.38 -5.52 -14.68
C GLY A 12 -28.21 -5.06 -15.57
N LEU A 13 -27.96 -5.76 -16.69
CA LEU A 13 -26.95 -5.36 -17.66
C LEU A 13 -27.20 -3.95 -18.21
N ALA A 14 -28.46 -3.59 -18.46
CA ALA A 14 -28.81 -2.26 -18.98
C ALA A 14 -28.45 -1.10 -18.02
N LYS A 15 -28.20 -1.37 -16.73
CA LYS A 15 -27.80 -0.38 -15.72
C LYS A 15 -26.29 -0.18 -15.63
N LEU A 16 -25.49 -1.05 -16.24
CA LEU A 16 -24.04 -0.96 -16.18
C LEU A 16 -23.51 0.16 -17.12
N PRO A 17 -22.30 0.68 -16.90
CA PRO A 17 -21.62 1.55 -17.86
C PRO A 17 -21.51 0.90 -19.25
N LYS A 18 -21.45 1.72 -20.31
CA LYS A 18 -21.51 1.23 -21.70
C LYS A 18 -20.34 0.29 -22.02
N GLU A 19 -19.17 0.60 -21.48
CA GLU A 19 -17.95 -0.20 -21.63
C GLU A 19 -18.11 -1.59 -21.02
N ALA A 20 -18.69 -1.69 -19.81
CA ALA A 20 -18.97 -2.95 -19.16
C ALA A 20 -20.05 -3.75 -19.91
N GLN A 21 -21.10 -3.07 -20.38
CA GLN A 21 -22.13 -3.70 -21.22
C GLN A 21 -21.51 -4.31 -22.49
N ASP A 22 -20.64 -3.57 -23.18
CA ASP A 22 -20.06 -4.02 -24.44
C ASP A 22 -19.09 -5.19 -24.23
N ALA A 23 -18.30 -5.16 -23.14
CA ALA A 23 -17.42 -6.27 -22.79
C ALA A 23 -18.20 -7.54 -22.42
N ILE A 24 -19.22 -7.43 -21.56
CA ILE A 24 -20.03 -8.58 -21.13
C ILE A 24 -20.83 -9.16 -22.31
N ASN A 25 -21.42 -8.31 -23.15
CA ASN A 25 -22.17 -8.75 -24.33
C ASN A 25 -21.29 -9.29 -25.47
N SER A 26 -19.96 -9.13 -25.38
CA SER A 26 -19.03 -9.69 -26.37
C SER A 26 -18.86 -11.20 -26.27
N LEU A 27 -19.36 -11.80 -25.17
CA LEU A 27 -19.26 -13.21 -24.87
C LEU A 27 -20.64 -13.75 -24.47
N ASP A 28 -21.02 -14.91 -24.99
CA ASP A 28 -22.22 -15.62 -24.55
C ASP A 28 -21.96 -16.38 -23.24
N TRP A 29 -21.67 -15.63 -22.18
CA TRP A 29 -21.32 -16.16 -20.87
C TRP A 29 -22.41 -17.04 -20.27
N GLY A 30 -23.69 -16.78 -20.59
CA GLY A 30 -24.83 -17.57 -20.12
C GLY A 30 -24.78 -18.99 -20.65
N SER A 31 -24.55 -19.16 -21.96
CA SER A 31 -24.39 -20.49 -22.57
C SER A 31 -23.13 -21.20 -22.09
N ILE A 32 -22.02 -20.47 -21.89
CA ILE A 32 -20.77 -21.04 -21.35
C ILE A 32 -20.98 -21.57 -19.92
N ALA A 33 -21.63 -20.80 -19.05
CA ALA A 33 -21.96 -21.22 -17.70
C ALA A 33 -22.89 -22.45 -17.70
N GLU A 34 -23.83 -22.53 -18.64
CA GLU A 34 -24.69 -23.70 -18.81
C GLU A 34 -23.91 -24.94 -19.25
N GLU A 35 -22.96 -24.81 -20.19
CA GLU A 35 -22.09 -25.91 -20.61
C GLU A 35 -21.19 -26.41 -19.47
N ILE A 36 -20.64 -25.50 -18.67
CA ILE A 36 -19.85 -25.83 -17.48
C ILE A 36 -20.74 -26.56 -16.48
N GLY A 37 -21.91 -26.03 -16.13
CA GLY A 37 -22.79 -26.69 -15.19
C GLY A 37 -23.21 -28.10 -15.63
N LYS A 38 -23.51 -28.29 -16.92
CA LYS A 38 -23.78 -29.62 -17.51
C LYS A 38 -22.58 -30.56 -17.39
N LYS A 39 -21.36 -30.07 -17.60
CA LYS A 39 -20.12 -30.85 -17.45
C LYS A 39 -19.93 -31.37 -16.02
N TYR A 40 -20.33 -30.60 -15.02
CA TYR A 40 -20.31 -30.98 -13.60
C TYR A 40 -21.62 -31.65 -13.13
N LEU A 41 -22.50 -32.04 -14.06
CA LEU A 41 -23.76 -32.74 -13.77
C LEU A 41 -24.72 -31.95 -12.86
N LEU A 42 -24.62 -30.62 -12.87
CA LEU A 42 -25.54 -29.75 -12.15
C LEU A 42 -26.97 -29.89 -12.70
N THR A 43 -27.94 -29.85 -11.81
CA THR A 43 -29.36 -29.79 -12.14
C THR A 43 -29.70 -28.48 -12.84
N GLU A 44 -30.86 -28.41 -13.50
CA GLU A 44 -31.31 -27.17 -14.13
C GLU A 44 -31.41 -26.01 -13.13
N SER A 45 -31.80 -26.28 -11.87
CA SER A 45 -31.83 -25.26 -10.82
C SER A 45 -30.43 -24.76 -10.50
N GLU A 46 -29.50 -25.67 -10.22
CA GLU A 46 -28.11 -25.33 -9.87
C GLU A 46 -27.39 -24.62 -11.02
N VAL A 47 -27.69 -24.95 -12.28
CA VAL A 47 -27.21 -24.20 -13.44
C VAL A 47 -27.76 -22.76 -13.46
N ASN A 48 -29.03 -22.57 -13.12
CA ASN A 48 -29.60 -21.22 -13.02
C ASN A 48 -28.93 -20.45 -11.88
N ASP A 49 -28.66 -21.10 -10.74
CA ASP A 49 -27.98 -20.49 -9.59
C ASP A 49 -26.54 -20.12 -9.96
N LEU A 50 -25.80 -21.00 -10.65
CA LEU A 50 -24.47 -20.69 -11.19
C LEU A 50 -24.49 -19.47 -12.12
N GLN A 51 -25.51 -19.37 -12.99
CA GLN A 51 -25.68 -18.22 -13.88
C GLN A 51 -25.99 -16.93 -13.11
N VAL A 52 -26.73 -17.01 -12.00
CA VAL A 52 -26.99 -15.87 -11.10
C VAL A 52 -25.69 -15.43 -10.43
N GLU A 53 -24.97 -16.33 -9.78
CA GLU A 53 -23.70 -16.00 -9.11
C GLU A 53 -22.69 -15.41 -10.10
N THR A 54 -22.57 -15.99 -11.29
CA THR A 54 -21.70 -15.47 -12.35
C THR A 54 -22.10 -14.05 -12.74
N PHE A 55 -23.40 -13.82 -12.91
CA PHE A 55 -23.93 -12.50 -13.26
C PHE A 55 -23.67 -11.45 -12.17
N LEU A 56 -23.82 -11.81 -10.89
CA LEU A 56 -23.60 -10.89 -9.77
C LEU A 56 -22.16 -10.38 -9.73
N VAL A 57 -21.18 -11.24 -10.02
CA VAL A 57 -19.78 -10.85 -10.17
C VAL A 57 -19.57 -10.00 -11.42
N LEU A 58 -20.13 -10.38 -12.58
CA LEU A 58 -20.03 -9.57 -13.81
C LEU A 58 -20.64 -8.18 -13.65
N ALA A 59 -21.70 -8.06 -12.86
CA ALA A 59 -22.36 -6.80 -12.55
C ALA A 59 -21.62 -5.97 -11.48
N GLY A 60 -20.55 -6.51 -10.87
CA GLY A 60 -19.81 -5.87 -9.78
C GLY A 60 -20.61 -5.74 -8.48
N ILE A 61 -21.64 -6.57 -8.30
CA ILE A 61 -22.45 -6.62 -7.06
C ILE A 61 -21.74 -7.49 -6.03
N GLU A 62 -21.02 -8.50 -6.48
CA GLU A 62 -20.23 -9.41 -5.65
C GLU A 62 -18.78 -9.46 -6.10
N ASP A 63 -17.89 -9.70 -5.13
CA ASP A 63 -16.46 -9.79 -5.34
C ASP A 63 -16.02 -11.21 -5.73
N TRP A 64 -14.98 -11.30 -6.56
CA TRP A 64 -14.37 -12.57 -6.96
C TRP A 64 -13.92 -13.43 -5.77
N ASP A 65 -13.39 -12.81 -4.71
CA ASP A 65 -12.92 -13.52 -3.51
C ASP A 65 -14.04 -14.30 -2.81
N SER A 66 -15.29 -13.87 -2.98
CA SER A 66 -16.47 -14.54 -2.43
C SER A 66 -17.09 -15.56 -3.39
N TYR A 67 -16.75 -15.50 -4.69
CA TYR A 67 -17.42 -16.27 -5.74
C TYR A 67 -17.37 -17.78 -5.49
N THR A 68 -16.19 -18.34 -5.24
CA THR A 68 -16.05 -19.80 -5.01
C THR A 68 -16.89 -20.26 -3.82
N ARG A 69 -16.94 -19.46 -2.76
CA ARG A 69 -17.75 -19.75 -1.57
C ARG A 69 -19.24 -19.68 -1.87
N ASN A 70 -19.67 -18.72 -2.69
CA ASN A 70 -21.06 -18.60 -3.11
C ASN A 70 -21.46 -19.79 -4.01
N VAL A 71 -20.61 -20.18 -4.95
CA VAL A 71 -20.79 -21.39 -5.77
C VAL A 71 -20.93 -22.63 -4.89
N GLU A 72 -20.09 -22.79 -3.87
CA GLU A 72 -20.19 -23.90 -2.91
C GLU A 72 -21.57 -23.90 -2.21
N ASN A 73 -21.97 -22.76 -1.64
CA ASN A 73 -23.18 -22.64 -0.82
C ASN A 73 -24.46 -22.75 -1.64
N GLN A 74 -24.53 -22.09 -2.80
CA GLN A 74 -25.76 -21.98 -3.58
C GLN A 74 -26.03 -23.22 -4.43
N LEU A 75 -24.99 -23.87 -4.94
CA LEU A 75 -25.14 -25.11 -5.70
C LEU A 75 -25.11 -26.35 -4.79
N GLY A 76 -24.79 -26.21 -3.50
CA GLY A 76 -24.66 -27.33 -2.57
C GLY A 76 -23.52 -28.31 -2.94
N THR A 77 -22.48 -27.81 -3.60
CA THR A 77 -21.35 -28.62 -4.07
C THR A 77 -20.31 -28.83 -2.97
N SER A 78 -19.40 -29.79 -3.17
CA SER A 78 -18.22 -29.88 -2.30
C SER A 78 -17.26 -28.73 -2.61
N LYS A 79 -16.49 -28.28 -1.60
CA LYS A 79 -15.44 -27.26 -1.79
C LYS A 79 -14.53 -27.50 -3.00
N ASN A 80 -14.03 -28.73 -3.18
CA ASN A 80 -13.14 -29.09 -4.30
C ASN A 80 -13.86 -28.98 -5.66
N GLU A 81 -15.16 -29.23 -5.70
CA GLU A 81 -15.95 -29.10 -6.92
C GLU A 81 -16.27 -27.64 -7.23
N ALA A 82 -16.63 -26.85 -6.21
CA ALA A 82 -16.79 -25.40 -6.31
C ALA A 82 -15.51 -24.71 -6.81
N GLU A 83 -14.34 -25.11 -6.31
CA GLU A 83 -13.04 -24.61 -6.77
C GLU A 83 -12.82 -24.90 -8.26
N LYS A 84 -13.14 -26.10 -8.74
CA LYS A 84 -13.00 -26.47 -10.15
C LYS A 84 -13.98 -25.74 -11.07
N ILE A 85 -15.25 -25.65 -10.66
CA ILE A 85 -16.28 -24.90 -11.40
C ILE A 85 -15.85 -23.43 -11.49
N SER A 86 -15.40 -22.85 -10.38
CA SER A 86 -15.00 -21.44 -10.32
C SER A 86 -13.78 -21.16 -11.18
N GLU A 87 -12.78 -22.04 -11.17
CA GLU A 87 -11.59 -21.92 -12.03
C GLU A 87 -11.98 -21.98 -13.53
N GLU A 88 -12.89 -22.87 -13.91
CA GLU A 88 -13.32 -22.98 -15.31
C GLU A 88 -14.17 -21.77 -15.75
N ILE A 89 -15.03 -21.25 -14.88
CA ILE A 89 -15.75 -19.99 -15.09
C ILE A 89 -14.76 -18.83 -15.24
N ASN A 90 -13.75 -18.76 -14.38
CA ASN A 90 -12.71 -17.73 -14.45
C ASN A 90 -12.01 -17.74 -15.81
N GLN A 91 -11.56 -18.91 -16.24
CA GLN A 91 -10.85 -19.07 -17.50
C GLN A 91 -11.70 -18.77 -18.73
N LYS A 92 -12.98 -19.19 -18.72
CA LYS A 92 -13.84 -19.12 -19.91
C LYS A 92 -14.74 -17.89 -19.97
N ILE A 93 -14.99 -17.22 -18.84
CA ILE A 93 -15.91 -16.09 -18.75
C ILE A 93 -15.20 -14.84 -18.24
N PHE A 94 -14.68 -14.86 -17.00
CA PHE A 94 -14.14 -13.65 -16.39
C PHE A 94 -12.88 -13.15 -17.09
N ASN A 95 -11.90 -14.02 -17.38
CA ASN A 95 -10.66 -13.64 -18.06
C ASN A 95 -10.90 -13.04 -19.46
N PRO A 96 -11.70 -13.65 -20.37
CA PRO A 96 -11.97 -13.06 -21.67
C PRO A 96 -12.68 -11.71 -21.60
N ILE A 97 -13.62 -11.55 -20.65
CA ILE A 97 -14.34 -10.29 -20.46
C ILE A 97 -13.39 -9.22 -19.89
N ALA A 98 -12.55 -9.56 -18.91
CA ALA A 98 -11.53 -8.67 -18.36
C ALA A 98 -10.52 -8.23 -19.41
N GLU A 99 -10.06 -9.14 -20.28
CA GLU A 99 -9.17 -8.84 -21.39
C GLU A 99 -9.82 -7.88 -22.41
N LYS A 100 -11.13 -8.00 -22.62
CA LYS A 100 -11.88 -7.07 -23.47
C LYS A 100 -11.96 -5.67 -22.84
N MET A 101 -12.22 -5.60 -21.54
CA MET A 101 -12.25 -4.34 -20.80
C MET A 101 -10.87 -3.65 -20.75
N SER A 102 -9.78 -4.42 -20.65
CA SER A 102 -8.41 -3.88 -20.68
C SER A 102 -7.99 -3.44 -22.09
N LYS A 103 -8.44 -4.10 -23.17
CA LYS A 103 -8.11 -3.72 -24.55
C LYS A 103 -8.80 -2.44 -25.04
N THR A 104 -10.03 -2.16 -24.59
CA THR A 104 -10.74 -0.90 -24.90
C THR A 104 -10.14 0.29 -24.16
N THR A 105 -9.46 0.01 -23.06
CA THR A 105 -8.76 0.99 -22.24
C THR A 105 -7.30 0.97 -22.67
N LYS A 106 -6.92 1.74 -23.69
CA LYS A 106 -5.49 2.02 -23.98
C LYS A 106 -4.92 2.92 -22.88
N VAL A 107 -4.89 2.39 -21.66
CA VAL A 107 -4.24 2.93 -20.48
C VAL A 107 -3.39 1.76 -20.02
N GLU A 108 -2.08 1.96 -20.10
CA GLU A 108 -1.10 1.17 -19.35
C GLU A 108 -1.71 0.81 -18.00
N GLU A 109 -1.70 -0.46 -17.58
CA GLU A 109 -2.28 -0.90 -16.31
C GLU A 109 -1.64 -0.13 -15.14
N THR A 110 -2.17 1.05 -14.85
CA THR A 110 -2.02 1.72 -13.59
C THR A 110 -3.07 1.07 -12.71
N PRO A 111 -2.69 0.29 -11.68
CA PRO A 111 -3.65 -0.11 -10.68
C PRO A 111 -4.32 1.17 -10.20
N ASP A 112 -5.64 1.27 -10.36
CA ASP A 112 -6.47 2.35 -9.83
C ASP A 112 -6.53 2.17 -8.31
N ILE A 113 -5.40 2.39 -7.67
CA ILE A 113 -5.33 2.69 -6.26
C ILE A 113 -5.68 4.16 -6.23
N SER A 114 -6.97 4.49 -6.17
CA SER A 114 -7.40 5.86 -5.92
C SER A 114 -6.64 6.36 -4.70
N PRO A 115 -5.64 7.23 -4.88
CA PRO A 115 -4.78 7.63 -3.78
C PRO A 115 -5.47 8.64 -2.85
N ALA A 116 -6.72 8.99 -3.18
CA ALA A 116 -7.59 9.87 -2.41
C ALA A 116 -8.07 9.24 -1.09
N LEU A 117 -7.93 7.91 -0.90
CA LEU A 117 -8.38 7.21 0.31
C LEU A 117 -7.26 6.52 1.10
N ASP A 118 -6.01 6.62 0.67
CA ASP A 118 -4.91 6.02 1.41
C ASP A 118 -4.52 6.91 2.61
N THR A 119 -5.00 6.52 3.79
CA THR A 119 -4.80 7.21 5.06
C THR A 119 -3.31 7.43 5.38
N ARG A 120 -2.41 6.62 4.80
CA ARG A 120 -0.95 6.78 4.97
C ARG A 120 -0.44 8.11 4.42
N PHE A 121 -1.16 8.71 3.47
CA PHE A 121 -0.83 10.01 2.92
C PHE A 121 -1.43 11.19 3.67
N GLU A 122 -2.37 11.01 4.62
CA GLU A 122 -3.09 12.12 5.28
C GLU A 122 -2.17 13.23 5.79
N LYS A 123 -1.03 12.85 6.38
CA LYS A 123 -0.04 13.75 6.98
C LYS A 123 0.91 14.39 5.96
N VAL A 124 0.87 13.97 4.71
CA VAL A 124 1.68 14.51 3.62
C VAL A 124 1.02 15.79 3.10
N PRO A 125 1.78 16.88 2.84
CA PRO A 125 1.21 18.09 2.25
C PRO A 125 0.53 17.84 0.90
N GLU A 126 -0.57 18.53 0.60
CA GLU A 126 -1.37 18.31 -0.62
C GLU A 126 -0.56 18.42 -1.92
N GLU A 127 0.36 19.38 -2.00
CA GLU A 127 1.23 19.54 -3.16
C GLU A 127 2.14 18.30 -3.35
N THR A 128 2.68 17.78 -2.26
CA THR A 128 3.50 16.56 -2.28
C THR A 128 2.67 15.33 -2.64
N LYS A 129 1.46 15.20 -2.08
CA LYS A 129 0.52 14.13 -2.46
C LYS A 129 0.28 14.14 -3.95
N LYS A 130 -0.07 15.29 -4.52
CA LYS A 130 -0.32 15.44 -5.96
C LYS A 130 0.86 14.98 -6.80
N ILE A 131 2.08 15.40 -6.46
CA ILE A 131 3.30 14.98 -7.18
C ILE A 131 3.51 13.46 -7.12
N ILE A 132 3.27 12.84 -5.96
CA ILE A 132 3.40 11.39 -5.76
C ILE A 132 2.34 10.65 -6.59
N ILE A 133 1.09 11.11 -6.55
CA ILE A 133 -0.04 10.53 -7.29
C ILE A 133 0.21 10.59 -8.80
N GLU A 134 0.53 11.78 -9.30
CA GLU A 134 0.83 12.02 -10.73
C GLU A 134 2.11 11.31 -11.21
N SER A 135 2.94 10.79 -10.31
CA SER A 135 4.12 10.02 -10.69
C SER A 135 3.78 8.60 -11.18
N GLY A 136 2.55 8.13 -10.91
CA GLY A 136 2.12 6.77 -11.24
C GLY A 136 2.93 5.71 -10.49
N TYR A 137 3.40 6.00 -9.27
CA TYR A 137 4.37 5.14 -8.60
C TYR A 137 3.84 3.73 -8.31
N HIS A 138 2.54 3.57 -8.05
CA HIS A 138 1.94 2.26 -7.82
C HIS A 138 2.07 1.34 -9.04
N ALA A 139 1.82 1.87 -10.23
CA ALA A 139 1.99 1.13 -11.49
C ALA A 139 3.44 0.70 -11.68
N LYS A 140 4.38 1.63 -11.51
CA LYS A 140 5.81 1.35 -11.61
C LYS A 140 6.26 0.31 -10.59
N LEU A 141 5.77 0.40 -9.36
CA LEU A 141 6.13 -0.52 -8.29
C LEU A 141 5.59 -1.93 -8.58
N PHE A 142 4.40 -2.03 -9.16
CA PHE A 142 3.83 -3.29 -9.63
C PHE A 142 4.66 -3.90 -10.77
N SER A 143 5.05 -3.11 -11.77
CA SER A 143 5.94 -3.56 -12.86
C SER A 143 7.28 -4.07 -12.31
N ILE A 144 7.93 -3.30 -11.44
CA ILE A 144 9.20 -3.69 -10.79
C ILE A 144 9.04 -5.00 -10.00
N GLY A 145 7.94 -5.16 -9.25
CA GLY A 145 7.67 -6.39 -8.51
C GLY A 145 7.48 -7.60 -9.44
N THR A 146 6.80 -7.40 -10.56
CA THR A 146 6.54 -8.44 -11.57
C THR A 146 7.83 -8.85 -12.28
N ASP A 147 8.65 -7.89 -12.70
CA ASP A 147 9.93 -8.11 -13.36
C ASP A 147 10.93 -8.86 -12.46
N ASN A 148 10.85 -8.62 -11.16
CA ASN A 148 11.65 -9.33 -10.14
C ASN A 148 10.96 -10.61 -9.61
N LYS A 149 9.86 -11.06 -10.23
CA LYS A 149 9.14 -12.30 -9.93
C LYS A 149 8.72 -12.41 -8.45
N LEU A 150 8.34 -11.28 -7.85
CA LEU A 150 7.86 -11.27 -6.47
C LEU A 150 6.49 -11.97 -6.37
N SER A 151 6.28 -12.70 -5.28
CA SER A 151 4.96 -13.22 -4.93
C SER A 151 4.01 -12.11 -4.47
N ILE A 152 2.70 -12.37 -4.48
CA ILE A 152 1.68 -11.40 -4.03
C ILE A 152 1.97 -10.87 -2.60
N PRO A 153 2.33 -11.71 -1.60
CA PRO A 153 2.70 -11.20 -0.28
C PRO A 153 3.94 -10.29 -0.30
N GLN A 154 4.94 -10.62 -1.13
CA GLN A 154 6.14 -9.82 -1.28
C GLN A 154 5.85 -8.48 -1.98
N MET A 155 4.95 -8.46 -2.96
CA MET A 155 4.49 -7.22 -3.60
C MET A 155 3.78 -6.30 -2.58
N GLY A 156 2.93 -6.85 -1.71
CA GLY A 156 2.32 -6.08 -0.63
C GLY A 156 3.32 -5.52 0.38
N ALA A 157 4.34 -6.31 0.74
CA ALA A 157 5.43 -5.86 1.60
C ALA A 157 6.29 -4.76 0.95
N LEU A 158 6.57 -4.89 -0.36
CA LEU A 158 7.28 -3.90 -1.16
C LEU A 158 6.52 -2.58 -1.23
N GLU A 159 5.21 -2.65 -1.47
CA GLU A 159 4.28 -1.52 -1.47
C GLU A 159 4.33 -0.77 -0.15
N LYS A 160 4.18 -1.49 0.97
CA LYS A 160 4.27 -0.90 2.30
C LYS A 160 5.61 -0.22 2.58
N ALA A 161 6.72 -0.84 2.19
CA ALA A 161 8.06 -0.29 2.41
C ALA A 161 8.30 0.99 1.59
N THR A 162 7.95 0.97 0.29
CA THR A 162 8.09 2.12 -0.61
C THR A 162 7.18 3.27 -0.20
N THR A 163 5.92 2.99 0.13
CA THR A 163 4.99 4.00 0.64
C THR A 163 5.49 4.61 1.97
N GLY A 164 6.14 3.81 2.82
CA GLY A 164 6.81 4.28 4.03
C GLY A 164 7.89 5.33 3.75
N ILE A 165 8.65 5.21 2.65
CA ILE A 165 9.62 6.23 2.24
C ILE A 165 8.94 7.48 1.71
N LEU A 166 7.95 7.31 0.83
CA LEU A 166 7.25 8.43 0.19
C LEU A 166 6.53 9.30 1.23
N THR A 167 6.08 8.70 2.32
CA THR A 167 5.43 9.40 3.46
C THR A 167 6.42 9.87 4.52
N GLY A 168 7.72 9.55 4.40
CA GLY A 168 8.76 9.91 5.36
C GLY A 168 8.79 9.07 6.65
N SER A 169 8.00 7.99 6.72
CA SER A 169 7.98 7.07 7.86
C SER A 169 9.19 6.12 7.88
N VAL A 170 9.85 5.92 6.73
CA VAL A 170 11.05 5.10 6.56
C VAL A 170 12.18 5.97 6.02
N HIS A 171 13.37 5.87 6.61
CA HIS A 171 14.55 6.60 6.14
C HIS A 171 15.18 5.88 4.94
N THR A 172 15.74 6.64 4.00
CA THR A 172 16.35 6.07 2.77
C THR A 172 17.48 5.09 3.10
N GLU A 173 18.27 5.37 4.13
CA GLU A 173 19.39 4.51 4.56
C GLU A 173 18.94 3.17 5.15
N SER A 174 17.72 3.11 5.71
CA SER A 174 17.16 1.89 6.28
C SER A 174 16.31 1.09 5.28
N PHE A 175 16.16 1.59 4.05
CA PHE A 175 15.28 0.98 3.06
C PHE A 175 15.70 -0.42 2.67
N GLU A 176 16.98 -0.59 2.30
CA GLU A 176 17.52 -1.91 1.90
C GLU A 176 17.38 -2.92 3.04
N GLY A 177 17.69 -2.51 4.27
CA GLY A 177 17.49 -3.34 5.46
C GLY A 177 16.03 -3.73 5.65
N LYS A 178 15.09 -2.80 5.41
CA LYS A 178 13.65 -3.08 5.51
C LYS A 178 13.16 -4.03 4.42
N LEU A 179 13.63 -3.87 3.18
CA LEU A 179 13.31 -4.79 2.09
C LEU A 179 13.85 -6.20 2.38
N LYS A 180 15.08 -6.30 2.91
CA LYS A 180 15.67 -7.58 3.30
C LYS A 180 14.84 -8.28 4.39
N GLU A 181 14.47 -7.56 5.45
CA GLU A 181 13.64 -8.07 6.55
C GLU A 181 12.26 -8.55 6.07
N THR A 182 11.63 -7.81 5.16
CA THR A 182 10.23 -8.03 4.79
C THR A 182 10.02 -8.96 3.59
N LEU A 183 10.98 -9.06 2.68
CA LEU A 183 10.82 -9.84 1.44
C LEU A 183 11.52 -11.21 1.49
N GLY A 184 12.44 -11.42 2.42
CA GLY A 184 13.19 -12.68 2.54
C GLY A 184 14.05 -13.01 1.30
N LEU A 185 14.52 -11.98 0.58
CA LEU A 185 15.33 -12.10 -0.64
C LEU A 185 16.83 -12.09 -0.31
N THR A 186 17.67 -12.48 -1.28
CA THR A 186 19.14 -12.39 -1.17
C THR A 186 19.62 -10.94 -1.21
N ASP A 187 20.82 -10.67 -0.70
CA ASP A 187 21.38 -9.32 -0.63
C ASP A 187 21.55 -8.70 -2.02
N GLU A 188 21.93 -9.51 -3.01
CA GLU A 188 22.04 -9.07 -4.41
C GLU A 188 20.68 -8.68 -4.99
N ALA A 189 19.64 -9.47 -4.71
CA ALA A 189 18.29 -9.21 -5.19
C ALA A 189 17.70 -7.96 -4.54
N VAL A 190 17.89 -7.79 -3.22
CA VAL A 190 17.46 -6.60 -2.48
C VAL A 190 18.14 -5.35 -3.02
N LYS A 191 19.45 -5.39 -3.25
CA LYS A 191 20.21 -4.25 -3.76
C LYS A 191 19.78 -3.85 -5.18
N LYS A 192 19.55 -4.83 -6.05
CA LYS A 192 18.99 -4.60 -7.39
C LYS A 192 17.63 -3.93 -7.30
N LEU A 193 16.72 -4.48 -6.49
CA LEU A 193 15.36 -3.98 -6.30
C LEU A 193 15.35 -2.55 -5.74
N ALA A 194 16.17 -2.27 -4.73
CA ALA A 194 16.30 -0.94 -4.14
C ALA A 194 16.82 0.10 -5.15
N THR A 195 17.80 -0.29 -5.98
CA THR A 195 18.33 0.58 -7.05
C THR A 195 17.23 0.90 -8.07
N GLU A 196 16.48 -0.12 -8.49
CA GLU A 196 15.41 0.02 -9.46
C GLU A 196 14.29 0.96 -8.98
N ILE A 197 13.85 0.79 -7.73
CA ILE A 197 12.87 1.67 -7.08
C ILE A 197 13.41 3.09 -6.94
N ASN A 198 14.66 3.23 -6.53
CA ASN A 198 15.28 4.55 -6.39
C ASN A 198 15.30 5.28 -7.74
N ASP A 199 15.68 4.60 -8.81
CA ASP A 199 15.86 5.23 -10.13
C ASP A 199 14.53 5.49 -10.85
N GLN A 200 13.57 4.56 -10.78
CA GLN A 200 12.30 4.66 -11.51
C GLN A 200 11.21 5.43 -10.74
N ILE A 201 11.27 5.45 -9.40
CA ILE A 201 10.22 6.03 -8.54
C ILE A 201 10.74 7.19 -7.71
N LEU A 202 11.71 6.97 -6.82
CA LEU A 202 12.09 7.97 -5.82
C LEU A 202 12.79 9.19 -6.43
N ARG A 203 13.73 8.98 -7.36
CA ARG A 203 14.46 10.06 -8.06
C ARG A 203 13.52 10.96 -8.88
N PRO A 204 12.63 10.44 -9.74
CA PRO A 204 11.70 11.28 -10.49
C PRO A 204 10.77 12.11 -9.60
N ILE A 205 10.25 11.53 -8.53
CA ILE A 205 9.40 12.24 -7.56
C ILE A 205 10.20 13.37 -6.89
N ARG A 206 11.40 13.08 -6.38
CA ARG A 206 12.27 14.08 -5.75
C ARG A 206 12.57 15.25 -6.69
N LYS A 207 12.90 14.95 -7.95
CA LYS A 207 13.16 15.97 -8.98
C LYS A 207 11.94 16.88 -9.20
N LYS A 208 10.73 16.32 -9.33
CA LYS A 208 9.50 17.09 -9.46
C LYS A 208 9.22 17.96 -8.21
N MET A 209 9.51 17.44 -7.02
CA MET A 209 9.37 18.20 -5.77
C MET A 209 10.35 19.38 -5.69
N GLU A 210 11.60 19.19 -6.12
CA GLU A 210 12.62 20.26 -6.20
C GLU A 210 12.24 21.35 -7.22
N GLU A 211 11.75 20.95 -8.40
CA GLU A 211 11.27 21.86 -9.45
C GLU A 211 10.09 22.70 -8.95
N SER A 212 9.12 22.08 -8.29
CA SER A 212 7.94 22.76 -7.72
C SER A 212 8.32 23.74 -6.61
N SER A 213 9.32 23.40 -5.81
CA SER A 213 9.84 24.29 -4.74
C SER A 213 10.62 25.49 -5.30
N ARG A 214 11.27 25.36 -6.47
CA ARG A 214 12.02 26.44 -7.12
C ARG A 214 11.13 27.52 -7.73
N VAL A 215 9.89 27.19 -8.13
CA VAL A 215 8.95 28.16 -8.71
C VAL A 215 8.46 29.18 -7.66
N ASN A 216 8.34 28.79 -6.39
CA ASN A 216 7.92 29.69 -5.30
C ASN A 216 8.97 30.73 -4.87
N ILE A 217 10.22 30.65 -5.36
CA ILE A 217 11.28 31.62 -5.02
C ILE A 217 11.38 32.76 -6.06
N LYS A 218 10.68 32.68 -7.20
CA LYS A 218 10.69 33.71 -8.23
C LYS A 218 9.47 34.64 -8.18
N ILE A 219 9.20 35.34 -7.07
CA ILE A 219 8.62 36.71 -7.01
C ILE A 219 8.93 37.28 -5.62
N VAL A 220 10.08 37.95 -5.48
CA VAL A 220 10.17 39.29 -4.89
C VAL A 220 11.32 39.97 -5.63
N LYS A 221 11.01 40.80 -6.63
CA LYS A 221 11.99 41.81 -7.07
C LYS A 221 12.17 42.74 -5.87
N PRO A 222 13.35 42.86 -5.26
CA PRO A 222 13.60 43.95 -4.33
C PRO A 222 13.41 45.27 -5.10
N PRO A 223 12.81 46.32 -4.48
CA PRO A 223 12.69 47.60 -5.14
C PRO A 223 14.09 48.10 -5.53
N SER A 224 14.25 48.49 -6.79
CA SER A 224 15.48 49.07 -7.32
C SER A 224 15.88 50.29 -6.47
N PRO A 225 17.12 50.37 -5.96
CA PRO A 225 17.60 51.57 -5.27
C PRO A 225 17.69 52.75 -6.25
N PRO A 226 17.31 53.98 -5.85
CA PRO A 226 17.43 55.16 -6.70
C PRO A 226 18.89 55.52 -6.95
N GLU A 227 19.14 56.02 -8.15
CA GLU A 227 20.42 56.55 -8.64
C GLU A 227 21.05 57.54 -7.67
N ALA A 228 22.24 57.20 -7.17
CA ALA A 228 23.18 58.17 -6.62
C ALA A 228 24.62 57.72 -6.94
N GLN A 229 25.03 57.94 -8.18
CA GLN A 229 26.45 58.16 -8.46
C GLN A 229 26.84 59.50 -7.85
N LYS A 230 27.70 59.50 -6.83
CA LYS A 230 28.80 60.48 -6.73
C LYS A 230 29.82 60.14 -5.66
N ALA A 231 31.08 60.26 -6.11
CA ALA A 231 32.32 60.45 -5.36
C ALA A 231 32.98 59.19 -4.75
N MET A 232 33.99 58.69 -5.48
CA MET A 232 35.22 58.17 -4.86
C MET A 232 35.93 59.31 -4.08
N PRO A 233 36.74 58.95 -3.08
CA PRO A 233 38.18 59.14 -3.28
C PRO A 233 38.98 57.87 -3.01
N GLU A 234 40.14 57.86 -3.64
CA GLU A 234 41.14 56.80 -3.81
C GLU A 234 42.15 56.74 -2.63
N LEU A 235 42.97 55.68 -2.60
CA LEU A 235 44.24 55.46 -1.86
C LEU A 235 44.18 54.76 -0.49
N ASN A 236 44.54 53.48 -0.43
CA ASN A 236 45.96 53.06 -0.27
C ASN A 236 46.12 51.53 -0.29
N ALA A 237 47.24 51.12 -0.88
CA ALA A 237 47.70 49.74 -0.99
C ALA A 237 48.02 49.13 0.39
N LEU A 238 47.67 47.85 0.57
CA LEU A 238 48.37 46.92 1.46
C LEU A 238 48.08 45.47 1.01
N GLU A 239 49.18 44.76 0.76
CA GLU A 239 49.43 43.32 0.80
C GLU A 239 48.35 42.31 0.35
N LEU A 240 48.74 41.47 -0.61
CA LEU A 240 48.21 40.10 -0.71
C LEU A 240 48.65 39.31 0.52
N GLU A 241 47.71 38.98 1.40
CA GLU A 241 47.82 37.79 2.25
C GLU A 241 46.67 36.84 1.92
N ALA A 242 47.01 35.62 1.52
CA ALA A 242 46.06 34.53 1.39
C ALA A 242 45.46 34.23 2.78
N PRO A 243 44.13 34.02 2.91
CA PRO A 243 43.54 33.73 4.21
C PRO A 243 44.03 32.37 4.71
N THR A 244 44.46 32.35 5.97
CA THR A 244 44.86 31.13 6.69
C THR A 244 43.65 30.24 6.94
N GLU A 245 43.91 28.93 7.09
CA GLU A 245 42.97 27.81 7.36
C GLU A 245 41.89 28.08 8.44
N LYS A 246 42.03 29.13 9.27
CA LYS A 246 41.04 29.52 10.29
C LYS A 246 39.82 30.26 9.75
N GLU A 247 39.92 31.03 8.67
CA GLU A 247 38.77 31.81 8.14
C GLU A 247 37.83 31.00 7.25
N ARG A 248 38.26 29.81 6.77
CA ARG A 248 37.36 28.85 6.11
C ARG A 248 36.38 28.16 7.07
N MET A 249 36.69 28.11 8.37
CA MET A 249 35.88 27.35 9.35
C MET A 249 34.80 28.16 10.09
N GLU A 250 34.75 29.49 9.94
CA GLU A 250 33.74 30.32 10.60
C GLU A 250 32.43 30.43 9.76
N SER A 251 32.52 30.43 8.43
CA SER A 251 31.34 30.57 7.55
C SER A 251 30.51 29.29 7.34
N GLU A 252 31.03 28.13 7.78
CA GLU A 252 30.33 26.84 7.69
C GLU A 252 29.56 26.46 8.98
N LYS A 253 29.77 27.21 10.08
CA LYS A 253 29.07 26.98 11.36
C LYS A 253 27.74 27.74 11.45
N ASP A 254 27.64 28.95 10.92
CA ASP A 254 26.44 29.77 11.10
C ASP A 254 25.23 29.30 10.28
N ASN A 255 25.44 28.65 9.12
CA ASN A 255 24.32 28.13 8.32
C ASN A 255 23.81 26.76 8.82
N LYS A 256 24.61 26.03 9.62
CA LYS A 256 24.19 24.75 10.23
C LYS A 256 23.45 24.95 11.55
N ILE A 257 23.66 26.07 12.24
CA ILE A 257 23.00 26.42 13.51
C ILE A 257 21.57 26.97 13.28
N ALA A 258 21.31 27.67 12.18
CA ALA A 258 19.99 28.22 11.90
C ALA A 258 18.92 27.14 11.63
N ILE A 259 19.26 26.07 10.89
CA ILE A 259 18.31 24.99 10.55
C ILE A 259 18.09 24.02 11.72
N GLN A 260 19.07 23.84 12.62
CA GLN A 260 18.92 22.99 13.81
C GLN A 260 18.12 23.66 14.95
N SER A 261 17.92 24.99 14.93
CA SER A 261 17.23 25.71 16.01
C SER A 261 15.69 25.59 15.97
N ILE A 262 15.10 25.44 14.79
CA ILE A 262 13.63 25.40 14.62
C ILE A 262 13.06 24.04 15.04
N ILE A 263 13.81 22.96 14.82
CA ILE A 263 13.41 21.59 15.16
C ILE A 263 13.41 21.37 16.68
N ASN A 264 14.43 21.86 17.39
CA ASN A 264 14.49 21.74 18.86
C ASN A 264 13.45 22.60 19.60
N ARG A 265 13.01 23.72 19.01
CA ARG A 265 11.95 24.58 19.58
C ARG A 265 10.55 23.97 19.47
N LYS A 266 10.32 23.01 18.56
CA LYS A 266 9.06 22.25 18.44
C LYS A 266 9.04 20.97 19.28
N LEU A 267 10.20 20.45 19.68
CA LEU A 267 10.33 19.25 20.52
C LEU A 267 10.41 19.55 22.03
N SER A 268 10.58 20.81 22.44
CA SER A 268 10.59 21.21 23.86
C SER A 268 9.20 21.50 24.46
N GLY A 269 8.11 21.26 23.71
CA GLY A 269 6.74 21.54 24.14
C GLY A 269 6.00 20.43 24.90
N LEU A 270 6.57 19.23 25.05
CA LEU A 270 5.93 18.13 25.77
C LEU A 270 6.92 17.35 26.65
N VAL A 271 7.44 17.99 27.70
CA VAL A 271 7.77 17.28 28.93
C VAL A 271 7.40 18.16 30.12
N GLN A 272 6.15 18.05 30.55
CA GLN A 272 5.79 18.26 31.94
C GLN A 272 5.03 17.02 32.39
N THR A 273 5.74 15.91 32.54
CA THR A 273 5.23 14.80 33.34
C THR A 273 5.36 15.23 34.80
N SER A 274 4.26 15.69 35.39
CA SER A 274 4.12 15.68 36.84
C SER A 274 4.36 14.25 37.32
N ASN A 275 5.34 14.06 38.21
CA ASN A 275 5.53 12.81 38.94
C ASN A 275 4.30 12.56 39.83
N ILE A 276 3.26 11.94 39.26
CA ILE A 276 2.20 11.34 40.06
C ILE A 276 2.78 10.02 40.58
N LYS A 277 3.14 10.01 41.87
CA LYS A 277 3.27 8.76 42.63
C LYS A 277 1.94 8.04 42.52
N ILE A 278 1.87 6.98 41.73
CA ILE A 278 0.71 6.09 41.70
C ILE A 278 0.65 5.42 43.09
N LYS A 279 -0.26 5.91 43.94
CA LYS A 279 -0.70 5.20 45.15
C LYS A 279 -1.78 4.20 44.76
N TYR A 280 -1.40 3.09 44.12
CA TYR A 280 -2.24 1.91 44.11
C TYR A 280 -1.36 0.69 44.31
N ALA A 281 -1.30 0.29 45.57
CA ALA A 281 -0.90 -1.02 46.01
C ALA A 281 -1.78 -2.07 45.33
N LEU A 282 -1.21 -3.25 45.08
CA LEU A 282 -2.00 -4.45 44.87
C LEU A 282 -2.83 -4.67 46.13
N ASP A 283 -4.13 -4.39 46.07
CA ASP A 283 -5.08 -4.85 47.06
C ASP A 283 -5.13 -6.38 46.99
N ASN A 284 -5.00 -6.99 48.17
CA ASN A 284 -5.19 -8.42 48.39
C ASN A 284 -6.51 -8.91 47.75
N PRO A 285 -6.54 -10.14 47.20
CA PRO A 285 -7.82 -10.81 47.01
C PRO A 285 -8.50 -11.09 48.37
N PRO A 286 -9.84 -11.12 48.41
CA PRO A 286 -10.61 -11.22 49.64
C PRO A 286 -10.33 -12.52 50.39
N ASN A 287 -10.29 -12.37 51.70
CA ASN A 287 -10.21 -13.42 52.71
C ASN A 287 -11.26 -14.52 52.41
N VAL A 288 -10.81 -15.65 51.86
CA VAL A 288 -11.57 -16.91 51.82
C VAL A 288 -11.13 -17.72 53.05
N PRO A 289 -12.06 -18.30 53.83
CA PRO A 289 -11.73 -18.91 55.11
C PRO A 289 -10.76 -20.08 54.96
N SER A 290 -9.92 -20.24 55.97
CA SER A 290 -9.02 -21.38 56.14
C SER A 290 -9.77 -22.72 56.02
N GLY A 291 -9.22 -23.59 55.16
CA GLY A 291 -9.42 -25.02 55.22
C GLY A 291 -10.14 -25.62 54.01
N VAL A 292 -9.38 -25.93 52.94
CA VAL A 292 -9.24 -27.29 52.40
C VAL A 292 -7.94 -27.32 51.57
N ALA A 293 -7.07 -28.30 51.84
CA ALA A 293 -5.87 -28.54 51.05
C ALA A 293 -6.23 -29.06 49.65
N GLN A 294 -5.65 -28.47 48.60
CA GLN A 294 -5.54 -29.13 47.30
C GLN A 294 -4.11 -29.06 46.81
N GLN A 295 -3.56 -30.25 46.58
CA GLN A 295 -2.16 -30.52 46.26
C GLN A 295 -1.80 -29.98 44.88
N VAL A 296 -0.70 -29.22 44.80
CA VAL A 296 -0.09 -28.83 43.52
C VAL A 296 0.58 -30.06 42.92
N LYS A 297 0.06 -30.60 41.80
CA LYS A 297 0.72 -31.69 41.06
C LYS A 297 2.00 -31.15 40.42
N THR A 298 3.15 -31.56 40.94
CA THR A 298 4.46 -31.31 40.34
C THR A 298 4.78 -32.38 39.30
N TYR A 299 5.10 -31.98 38.07
CA TYR A 299 5.57 -32.89 37.02
C TYR A 299 6.99 -33.42 37.35
N PRO A 300 7.27 -34.72 37.09
CA PRO A 300 8.58 -35.29 37.34
C PRO A 300 9.63 -34.69 36.39
N PRO A 301 10.87 -34.47 36.86
CA PRO A 301 11.91 -33.87 36.04
C PRO A 301 12.31 -34.84 34.93
N LYS A 302 12.21 -34.37 33.66
CA LYS A 302 12.56 -35.01 32.37
C LYS A 302 11.42 -35.61 31.52
N ALA A 303 10.18 -35.13 31.64
CA ALA A 303 9.15 -35.39 30.62
C ALA A 303 8.86 -34.12 29.81
N ASP A 304 8.78 -34.26 28.48
CA ASP A 304 8.42 -33.19 27.55
C ASP A 304 6.92 -32.85 27.71
N PRO A 305 6.57 -31.60 28.06
CA PRO A 305 5.20 -31.20 28.39
C PRO A 305 4.21 -31.27 27.21
N TYR A 306 4.66 -31.52 25.98
CA TYR A 306 3.78 -31.65 24.80
C TYR A 306 3.50 -33.10 24.36
N ARG A 307 3.91 -34.11 25.14
CA ARG A 307 3.70 -35.53 24.81
C ARG A 307 2.63 -36.26 25.64
N LEU A 308 1.86 -35.57 26.47
CA LEU A 308 0.78 -36.19 27.24
C LEU A 308 -0.57 -35.99 26.54
N SER A 309 -1.31 -37.08 26.34
CA SER A 309 -2.66 -37.05 25.77
C SER A 309 -3.64 -36.39 26.75
N PRO A 310 -4.71 -35.73 26.27
CA PRO A 310 -5.55 -34.86 27.10
C PRO A 310 -6.47 -35.56 28.11
N GLU A 311 -6.35 -36.87 28.28
CA GLU A 311 -7.22 -37.64 29.18
C GLU A 311 -6.38 -38.44 30.17
N GLU A 312 -5.99 -37.78 31.27
CA GLU A 312 -5.66 -38.37 32.58
C GLU A 312 -5.67 -37.32 33.72
#